data_AF-A0A4Y4CVD6-F1
#
_entry.id   AF-A0A4Y4CVD6-F1
#
_cell.length_a   1.000
_cell.length_b   1.000
_cell.length_c   1.000
_cell.angle_alpha   90.00
_cell.angle_beta   90.00
_cell.angle_gamma   90.00
#
_symmetry.space_group_name_H-M   'P 1'
#
loop_
_entity.id
_entity.type
_entity.pdbx_description
1 polymer ?
#
loop_
_entity_poly.entity_id
_entity_poly.type
_entity_poly.pdbx_seq_one_letter_code
_entity_poly.pdbx_strand_id
1 'polypeptide(L)'
;MNEDTPSVPALPTPSLLRRVRRLVAAALLAASTAAPAAVIIVGPDESVTRIADAARLARDGDTVLIKPGTYRGDVAVWPQKSLEIRGLGTRPVLQADGRDAEGKGIWVFVNGHFKVDNIAFRGARVADGNGAGIRMEQGSLEVRNCSFEDNQNGILTANFDDTELRVINSTFDKAPHDELGLHHLLYVGRIKHFVLEGSHLQRGYRGHLVKSRARLNEVRYNLLSDGPEGAASYELEFPEGGVAVVTGNVIAQSAASGNPVVIGYGAEAGNRPVNRLFLSHNTLINKGIRPAWFVRAWTDKLPAGTEIVTRNNLTVGFGLFTLLLPGDHRGNYMLPPGAIDPDKLELAPAPDSWLRGRLSRAETLGGTELAPRAEFAFPAGTQPLSQPPVWTPGAFQGSGVALHRPADR
;
A
#
# COMPACT_ATOMS: atom_id res chain seq x y z
N MET A 1 27.26 36.55 -81.27
CA MET A 1 27.32 35.42 -80.32
C MET A 1 26.92 35.98 -78.97
N ASN A 2 25.69 35.70 -78.55
CA ASN A 2 25.09 36.21 -77.31
C ASN A 2 25.55 35.33 -76.15
N GLU A 3 26.04 35.94 -75.08
CA GLU A 3 26.19 35.32 -73.76
C GLU A 3 25.13 35.91 -72.81
N ASP A 4 24.38 35.01 -72.18
CA ASP A 4 23.48 35.27 -71.06
C ASP A 4 24.28 35.68 -69.82
N THR A 5 23.89 36.80 -69.20
CA THR A 5 24.29 37.17 -67.84
C THR A 5 23.07 37.15 -66.91
N PRO A 6 23.09 36.38 -65.81
CA PRO A 6 21.98 36.33 -64.86
C PRO A 6 22.03 37.47 -63.83
N SER A 7 20.83 37.88 -63.41
CA SER A 7 20.53 38.96 -62.46
C SER A 7 20.81 38.62 -61.00
N VAL A 8 21.31 39.60 -60.25
CA VAL A 8 21.61 39.53 -58.80
C VAL A 8 20.33 39.85 -57.98
N PRO A 9 20.00 39.10 -56.91
CA PRO A 9 18.84 39.38 -56.07
C PRO A 9 19.07 40.53 -55.08
N ALA A 10 18.00 41.28 -54.81
CA ALA A 10 17.99 42.47 -53.94
C ALA A 10 18.12 42.16 -52.44
N LEU A 11 18.76 43.08 -51.71
CA LEU A 11 18.93 43.03 -50.25
C LEU A 11 17.61 43.32 -49.49
N PRO A 12 17.34 42.63 -48.37
CA PRO A 12 16.12 42.83 -47.59
C PRO A 12 16.13 44.12 -46.76
N THR A 13 14.95 44.70 -46.54
CA THR A 13 14.69 46.00 -45.89
C THR A 13 14.74 45.96 -44.34
N PRO A 14 14.89 47.13 -43.66
CA PRO A 14 15.32 47.25 -42.26
C PRO A 14 14.31 46.80 -41.17
N SER A 15 13.14 46.26 -41.54
CA SER A 15 12.04 46.00 -40.59
C SER A 15 12.08 44.60 -39.93
N LEU A 16 12.85 43.65 -40.46
CA LEU A 16 12.97 42.30 -39.88
C LEU A 16 13.93 42.21 -38.69
N LEU A 17 14.96 43.04 -38.63
CA LEU A 17 15.98 43.01 -37.57
C LEU A 17 15.44 43.41 -36.18
N ARG A 18 14.32 44.16 -36.13
CA ARG A 18 13.71 44.64 -34.87
C ARG A 18 12.74 43.63 -34.25
N ARG A 19 12.19 42.69 -35.03
CA ARG A 19 11.31 41.60 -34.54
C ARG A 19 12.10 40.40 -34.00
N VAL A 20 13.25 40.08 -34.60
CA VAL A 20 14.11 38.98 -34.13
C VAL A 20 14.76 39.30 -32.77
N ARG A 21 15.13 40.57 -32.51
CA ARG A 21 15.67 40.98 -31.20
C ARG A 21 14.67 40.90 -30.04
N ARG A 22 13.35 41.00 -30.28
CA ARG A 22 12.33 40.86 -29.23
C ARG A 22 11.97 39.41 -28.92
N LEU A 23 12.11 38.50 -29.90
CA LEU A 23 11.87 37.07 -29.71
C LEU A 23 13.02 36.37 -28.98
N VAL A 24 14.27 36.80 -29.18
CA VAL A 24 15.43 36.25 -28.44
C VAL A 24 15.44 36.72 -26.98
N ALA A 25 15.01 37.95 -26.69
CA ALA A 25 14.88 38.43 -25.31
C ALA A 25 13.74 37.75 -24.53
N ALA A 26 12.64 37.36 -25.20
CA ALA A 26 11.55 36.62 -24.56
C ALA A 26 11.87 35.12 -24.36
N ALA A 27 12.66 34.51 -25.26
CA ALA A 27 13.10 33.13 -25.12
C ALA A 27 14.17 32.94 -24.03
N LEU A 28 14.98 33.97 -23.74
CA LEU A 28 15.98 33.95 -22.66
C LEU A 28 15.39 34.25 -21.27
N LEU A 29 14.19 34.83 -21.17
CA LEU A 29 13.47 35.00 -19.89
C LEU A 29 12.55 33.81 -19.53
N ALA A 30 12.33 32.87 -20.45
CA ALA A 30 11.53 31.66 -20.23
C ALA A 30 12.36 30.42 -19.88
N ALA A 31 13.69 30.57 -19.76
CA ALA A 31 14.50 29.64 -18.97
C ALA A 31 14.20 29.92 -17.50
N SER A 32 13.03 29.48 -17.05
CA SER A 32 12.76 29.30 -15.62
C SER A 32 13.82 28.33 -15.12
N THR A 33 14.89 28.87 -14.54
CA THR A 33 15.86 28.09 -13.79
C THR A 33 15.07 27.53 -12.62
N ALA A 34 14.59 26.29 -12.75
CA ALA A 34 14.07 25.54 -11.63
C ALA A 34 15.13 25.65 -10.54
N ALA A 35 14.78 26.34 -9.45
CA ALA A 35 15.68 26.47 -8.33
C ALA A 35 16.08 25.05 -7.90
N PRO A 36 17.35 24.80 -7.56
CA PRO A 36 17.75 23.47 -7.11
C PRO A 36 16.87 23.07 -5.92
N ALA A 37 16.39 21.82 -5.95
CA ALA A 37 15.63 21.22 -4.86
C ALA A 37 16.36 21.45 -3.53
N ALA A 38 15.71 22.12 -2.59
CA ALA A 38 16.28 22.42 -1.30
C ALA A 38 16.11 21.22 -0.35
N VAL A 39 17.01 21.14 0.63
CA VAL A 39 16.90 20.22 1.75
C VAL A 39 16.51 21.02 2.99
N ILE A 40 15.36 20.69 3.57
CA ILE A 40 14.88 21.28 4.83
C ILE A 40 15.09 20.25 5.93
N ILE A 41 15.95 20.57 6.90
CA ILE A 41 16.19 19.71 8.06
C ILE A 41 15.29 20.18 9.21
N VAL A 42 14.48 19.26 9.74
CA VAL A 42 13.56 19.49 10.84
C VAL A 42 14.07 18.79 12.08
N GLY A 43 14.11 19.49 13.22
CA GLY A 43 14.52 18.91 14.49
C GLY A 43 14.57 19.91 15.63
N PRO A 44 14.63 19.45 16.90
CA PRO A 44 14.61 20.33 18.07
C PRO A 44 15.74 21.36 18.09
N ASP A 45 16.90 21.02 17.51
CA ASP A 45 18.10 21.87 17.44
C ASP A 45 18.32 22.50 16.06
N GLU A 46 17.33 22.41 15.16
CA GLU A 46 17.40 22.97 13.81
C GLU A 46 16.72 24.34 13.73
N SER A 47 17.00 25.09 12.66
CA SER A 47 16.28 26.34 12.39
C SER A 47 14.79 26.14 12.13
N VAL A 48 14.42 24.97 11.60
CA VAL A 48 13.04 24.50 11.46
C VAL A 48 12.78 23.44 12.52
N THR A 49 12.06 23.81 13.58
CA THR A 49 11.83 22.90 14.71
C THR A 49 10.53 22.10 14.58
N ARG A 50 9.57 22.59 13.78
CA ARG A 50 8.28 21.93 13.55
C ARG A 50 8.10 21.51 12.10
N ILE A 51 7.47 20.37 11.92
CA ILE A 51 7.08 19.80 10.63
C ILE A 51 6.04 20.71 9.95
N ALA A 52 5.11 21.29 10.69
CA ALA A 52 4.17 22.27 10.15
C ALA A 52 4.85 23.52 9.56
N ASP A 53 5.99 23.94 10.13
CA ASP A 53 6.80 25.03 9.57
C ASP A 53 7.50 24.58 8.30
N ALA A 54 8.06 23.37 8.27
CA ALA A 54 8.64 22.79 7.06
C ALA A 54 7.62 22.71 5.92
N ALA A 55 6.38 22.29 6.19
CA ALA A 55 5.31 22.24 5.20
C ALA A 55 4.93 23.61 4.63
N ARG A 56 5.07 24.69 5.40
CA ARG A 56 4.89 26.07 4.93
C ARG A 56 6.05 26.57 4.09
N LEU A 57 7.27 26.13 4.38
CA LEU A 57 8.49 26.58 3.72
C LEU A 57 8.78 25.82 2.41
N ALA A 58 8.45 24.53 2.38
CA ALA A 58 8.75 23.62 1.29
C ALA A 58 8.12 24.05 -0.03
N ARG A 59 8.88 23.84 -1.11
CA ARG A 59 8.46 24.03 -2.49
C ARG A 59 8.52 22.70 -3.24
N ASP A 60 7.86 22.67 -4.40
CA ASP A 60 7.85 21.49 -5.26
C ASP A 60 9.28 21.05 -5.61
N GLY A 61 9.58 19.77 -5.37
CA GLY A 61 10.88 19.16 -5.60
C GLY A 61 11.77 19.09 -4.37
N ASP A 62 11.44 19.78 -3.28
CA ASP A 62 12.26 19.79 -2.06
C ASP A 62 12.28 18.42 -1.34
N THR A 63 13.30 18.23 -0.51
CA THR A 63 13.40 17.12 0.44
C THR A 63 13.31 17.61 1.87
N VAL A 64 12.40 17.05 2.67
CA VAL A 64 12.27 17.33 4.10
C VAL A 64 12.88 16.17 4.89
N LEU A 65 13.94 16.44 5.63
CA LEU A 65 14.63 15.48 6.49
C LEU A 65 14.27 15.72 7.95
N ILE A 66 13.68 14.75 8.62
CA ILE A 66 13.18 14.88 9.99
C ILE A 66 14.12 14.13 10.92
N LYS A 67 14.78 14.83 11.85
CA LYS A 67 15.65 14.23 12.86
C LYS A 67 14.86 13.38 13.86
N PRO A 68 15.51 12.39 14.50
CA PRO A 68 14.91 11.62 15.58
C PRO A 68 14.29 12.52 16.66
N GLY A 69 13.11 12.13 17.14
CA GLY A 69 12.40 12.90 18.15
C GLY A 69 10.92 12.50 18.21
N THR A 70 10.23 12.97 19.25
CA THR A 70 8.76 12.91 19.33
C THR A 70 8.18 14.29 19.09
N TYR A 71 7.44 14.44 18.00
CA TYR A 71 6.78 15.67 17.55
C TYR A 71 5.32 15.60 17.99
N ARG A 72 5.00 16.24 19.12
CA ARG A 72 3.67 16.21 19.75
C ARG A 72 2.77 17.31 19.19
N GLY A 73 1.59 16.94 18.71
CA GLY A 73 0.61 17.88 18.15
C GLY A 73 1.06 18.60 16.87
N ASP A 74 2.16 18.16 16.26
CA ASP A 74 2.76 18.76 15.08
C ASP A 74 2.20 18.11 13.81
N VAL A 75 1.05 18.62 13.39
CA VAL A 75 0.27 18.15 12.25
C VAL A 75 0.48 19.08 11.05
N ALA A 76 0.37 18.55 9.84
CA ALA A 76 0.72 19.30 8.63
C ALA A 76 -0.20 19.00 7.45
N VAL A 77 -0.45 20.05 6.64
CA VAL A 77 -1.02 19.94 5.30
C VAL A 77 0.10 20.18 4.31
N TRP A 78 0.23 19.29 3.32
CA TRP A 78 1.24 19.34 2.27
C TRP A 78 0.58 19.69 0.92
N PRO A 79 0.50 20.98 0.56
CA PRO A 79 -0.13 21.42 -0.69
C PRO A 79 0.79 21.30 -1.93
N GLN A 80 2.08 21.00 -1.72
CA GLN A 80 3.08 20.89 -2.78
C GLN A 80 2.70 19.81 -3.82
N LYS A 81 3.27 19.89 -5.02
CA LYS A 81 3.06 18.92 -6.11
C LYS A 81 4.08 17.80 -6.14
N SER A 82 5.21 17.96 -5.47
CA SER A 82 6.24 16.93 -5.40
C SER A 82 7.11 17.14 -4.18
N LEU A 83 7.23 16.15 -3.29
CA LEU A 83 8.16 16.18 -2.15
C LEU A 83 8.66 14.78 -1.80
N GLU A 84 9.90 14.70 -1.33
CA GLU A 84 10.39 13.56 -0.53
C GLU A 84 10.46 13.98 0.95
N ILE A 85 9.88 13.18 1.84
CA ILE A 85 9.88 13.43 3.28
C ILE A 85 10.42 12.19 3.98
N ARG A 86 11.51 12.33 4.74
CA ARG A 86 12.23 11.20 5.31
C ARG A 86 12.67 11.41 6.75
N GLY A 87 12.46 10.41 7.59
CA GLY A 87 13.06 10.36 8.93
C GLY A 87 14.52 9.90 8.89
N LEU A 88 15.42 10.61 9.59
CA LEU A 88 16.83 10.27 9.70
C LEU A 88 17.08 9.31 10.88
N GLY A 89 17.93 8.29 10.69
CA GLY A 89 18.33 7.38 11.76
C GLY A 89 17.14 6.75 12.49
N THR A 90 17.13 6.92 13.81
CA THR A 90 16.01 6.45 14.65
C THR A 90 14.72 7.16 14.23
N ARG A 91 13.70 6.36 13.90
CA ARG A 91 12.41 6.81 13.38
C ARG A 91 11.81 7.96 14.21
N PRO A 92 11.60 9.15 13.61
CA PRO A 92 10.81 10.21 14.20
C PRO A 92 9.37 9.77 14.48
N VAL A 93 8.83 10.16 15.64
CA VAL A 93 7.48 9.83 16.06
C VAL A 93 6.62 11.08 16.03
N LEU A 94 5.58 11.06 15.22
CA LEU A 94 4.53 12.06 15.20
C LEU A 94 3.38 11.56 16.06
N GLN A 95 3.19 12.23 17.18
CA GLN A 95 2.10 11.96 18.12
C GLN A 95 1.03 13.02 17.89
N ALA A 96 -0.16 12.59 17.45
CA ALA A 96 -1.27 13.51 17.16
C ALA A 96 -1.63 14.39 18.37
N ASP A 97 -1.62 13.82 19.57
CA ASP A 97 -1.85 14.53 20.84
C ASP A 97 -3.14 15.39 20.84
N GLY A 98 -4.21 14.82 20.27
CA GLY A 98 -5.51 15.48 20.11
C GLY A 98 -5.55 16.58 19.04
N ARG A 99 -4.48 16.71 18.23
CA ARG A 99 -4.43 17.60 17.05
C ARG A 99 -4.56 16.81 15.77
N ASP A 100 -5.13 17.47 14.78
CA ASP A 100 -5.27 16.99 13.43
C ASP A 100 -5.21 18.16 12.44
N ALA A 101 -4.83 17.86 11.21
CA ALA A 101 -4.90 18.76 10.09
C ALA A 101 -6.24 18.58 9.38
N GLU A 102 -6.95 19.70 9.20
CA GLU A 102 -8.23 19.81 8.47
C GLU A 102 -9.40 18.96 8.98
N GLY A 103 -9.39 18.48 10.22
CA GLY A 103 -10.39 17.51 10.69
C GLY A 103 -10.14 16.10 10.15
N LYS A 104 -8.95 15.81 9.58
CA LYS A 104 -8.70 14.59 8.79
C LYS A 104 -7.62 13.68 9.34
N GLY A 105 -6.45 14.19 9.73
CA GLY A 105 -5.32 13.33 10.14
C GLY A 105 -4.07 14.06 10.58
N ILE A 106 -3.00 13.33 10.93
CA ILE A 106 -1.73 13.93 11.33
C ILE A 106 -1.12 14.66 10.13
N TRP A 107 -1.01 13.98 8.98
CA TRP A 107 -0.62 14.59 7.71
C TRP A 107 -1.73 14.50 6.66
N VAL A 108 -1.95 15.59 5.94
CA VAL A 108 -2.87 15.64 4.79
C VAL A 108 -2.07 15.99 3.54
N PHE A 109 -2.04 15.08 2.56
CA PHE A 109 -1.50 15.34 1.22
C PHE A 109 -2.64 15.74 0.29
N VAL A 110 -2.57 16.95 -0.27
CA VAL A 110 -3.69 17.54 -1.02
C VAL A 110 -3.74 16.99 -2.46
N ASN A 111 -2.73 17.28 -3.27
CA ASN A 111 -2.64 16.77 -4.64
C ASN A 111 -1.20 16.90 -5.14
N GLY A 112 -0.51 15.78 -5.37
CA GLY A 112 0.86 15.76 -5.85
C GLY A 112 1.49 14.36 -5.86
N HIS A 113 2.81 14.32 -5.99
CA HIS A 113 3.62 13.10 -5.97
C HIS A 113 4.53 13.09 -4.74
N PHE A 114 4.22 12.24 -3.77
CA PHE A 114 4.89 12.26 -2.48
C PHE A 114 5.58 10.94 -2.18
N LYS A 115 6.74 11.03 -1.52
CA LYS A 115 7.42 9.90 -0.91
C LYS A 115 7.58 10.15 0.57
N VAL A 116 7.18 9.20 1.40
CA VAL A 116 7.34 9.23 2.85
C VAL A 116 8.13 8.00 3.28
N ASP A 117 9.25 8.21 3.96
CA ASP A 117 10.13 7.12 4.44
C ASP A 117 10.48 7.28 5.92
N ASN A 118 10.44 6.17 6.66
CA ASN A 118 10.90 6.07 8.05
C ASN A 118 10.25 7.07 9.02
N ILE A 119 8.91 7.15 9.04
CA ILE A 119 8.16 7.99 9.99
C ILE A 119 7.15 7.13 10.78
N ALA A 120 6.99 7.41 12.08
CA ALA A 120 5.94 6.83 12.91
C ALA A 120 4.78 7.80 13.11
N PHE A 121 3.55 7.34 12.91
CA PHE A 121 2.31 8.09 13.07
C PHE A 121 1.47 7.46 14.18
N ARG A 122 1.09 8.25 15.19
CA ARG A 122 0.40 7.73 16.38
C ARG A 122 -0.76 8.60 16.86
N GLY A 123 -1.84 7.94 17.29
CA GLY A 123 -2.88 8.56 18.09
C GLY A 123 -3.88 9.43 17.32
N ALA A 124 -3.98 9.31 15.99
CA ALA A 124 -4.88 10.15 15.20
C ALA A 124 -6.34 9.89 15.57
N ARG A 125 -7.06 10.95 15.98
CA ARG A 125 -8.47 10.96 16.32
C ARG A 125 -9.11 12.21 15.74
N VAL A 126 -10.23 12.07 15.04
CA VAL A 126 -11.03 13.21 14.57
C VAL A 126 -12.51 12.97 14.84
N ALA A 127 -13.31 14.03 14.76
CA ALA A 127 -14.70 14.03 15.21
C ALA A 127 -15.61 13.04 14.47
N ASP A 128 -15.34 12.76 13.20
CA ASP A 128 -16.15 11.86 12.36
C ASP A 128 -15.73 10.38 12.45
N GLY A 129 -14.76 10.05 13.31
CA GLY A 129 -14.27 8.69 13.49
C GLY A 129 -13.24 8.23 12.45
N ASN A 130 -12.80 9.08 11.52
CA ASN A 130 -11.90 8.71 10.43
C ASN A 130 -10.49 9.34 10.50
N GLY A 131 -10.01 9.61 11.71
CA GLY A 131 -8.73 10.26 11.96
C GLY A 131 -7.56 9.42 11.48
N ALA A 132 -6.83 9.93 10.49
CA ALA A 132 -5.78 9.17 9.82
C ALA A 132 -4.36 9.55 10.29
N GLY A 133 -3.43 8.60 10.33
CA GLY A 133 -2.01 8.92 10.37
C GLY A 133 -1.61 9.72 9.13
N ILE A 134 -2.00 9.23 7.94
CA ILE A 134 -1.94 9.98 6.69
C ILE A 134 -3.31 10.00 6.01
N ARG A 135 -3.80 11.19 5.71
CA ARG A 135 -4.90 11.41 4.76
C ARG A 135 -4.31 11.77 3.39
N MET A 136 -4.68 11.02 2.36
CA MET A 136 -4.28 11.29 0.97
C MET A 136 -5.50 11.67 0.16
N GLU A 137 -5.56 12.89 -0.35
CA GLU A 137 -6.71 13.34 -1.15
C GLU A 137 -6.54 12.92 -2.61
N GLN A 138 -5.55 13.45 -3.35
CA GLN A 138 -5.33 13.08 -4.77
C GLN A 138 -3.85 12.96 -5.14
N GLY A 139 -3.52 12.23 -6.21
CA GLY A 139 -2.16 12.14 -6.78
C GLY A 139 -1.50 10.79 -6.51
N SER A 140 -0.19 10.74 -6.27
CA SER A 140 0.51 9.49 -5.93
C SER A 140 1.27 9.58 -4.62
N LEU A 141 1.14 8.57 -3.76
CA LEU A 141 1.87 8.47 -2.50
C LEU A 141 2.60 7.14 -2.41
N GLU A 142 3.91 7.19 -2.17
CA GLU A 142 4.71 6.04 -1.73
C GLU A 142 5.05 6.20 -0.24
N VAL A 143 4.62 5.22 0.57
CA VAL A 143 4.95 5.12 2.00
C VAL A 143 5.86 3.91 2.20
N ARG A 144 7.07 4.13 2.70
CA ARG A 144 8.04 3.07 2.96
C ARG A 144 8.56 3.10 4.39
N ASN A 145 8.80 1.94 4.99
CA ASN A 145 9.45 1.80 6.31
C ASN A 145 8.76 2.58 7.44
N CYS A 146 7.46 2.86 7.30
CA CYS A 146 6.70 3.65 8.26
C CYS A 146 5.97 2.75 9.27
N SER A 147 5.56 3.33 10.39
CA SER A 147 4.73 2.65 11.38
C SER A 147 3.51 3.48 11.74
N PHE A 148 2.34 2.86 11.72
CA PHE A 148 1.07 3.47 12.08
C PHE A 148 0.52 2.71 13.28
N GLU A 149 0.40 3.36 14.42
CA GLU A 149 -0.04 2.71 15.66
C GLU A 149 -1.14 3.54 16.30
N ASP A 150 -2.22 2.89 16.72
CA ASP A 150 -3.28 3.56 17.47
C ASP A 150 -3.85 4.78 16.73
N ASN A 151 -4.19 4.61 15.45
CA ASN A 151 -4.90 5.61 14.65
C ASN A 151 -6.26 5.04 14.24
N GLN A 152 -7.32 5.86 14.18
CA GLN A 152 -8.62 5.38 13.67
C GLN A 152 -8.48 4.82 12.25
N ASN A 153 -7.63 5.46 11.45
CA ASN A 153 -7.06 4.89 10.25
C ASN A 153 -5.54 5.09 10.22
N GLY A 154 -4.74 4.10 9.82
CA GLY A 154 -3.31 4.34 9.59
C GLY A 154 -3.12 5.25 8.37
N ILE A 155 -3.67 4.83 7.24
CA ILE A 155 -3.78 5.65 6.02
C ILE A 155 -5.23 5.62 5.54
N LEU A 156 -5.73 6.78 5.11
CA LEU A 156 -7.04 6.92 4.47
C LEU A 156 -6.89 7.72 3.18
N THR A 157 -7.29 7.13 2.05
CA THR A 157 -7.36 7.86 0.77
C THR A 157 -8.77 8.35 0.45
N ALA A 158 -8.87 9.48 -0.24
CA ALA A 158 -10.12 9.93 -0.84
C ALA A 158 -10.47 9.12 -2.11
N ASN A 159 -11.48 9.59 -2.85
CA ASN A 159 -12.06 8.92 -4.00
C ASN A 159 -11.75 9.68 -5.31
N PHE A 160 -10.54 9.52 -5.82
CA PHE A 160 -10.12 10.07 -7.11
C PHE A 160 -9.52 8.96 -7.98
N ASP A 161 -10.07 8.76 -9.17
CA ASP A 161 -9.82 7.56 -9.97
C ASP A 161 -8.49 7.56 -10.74
N ASP A 162 -7.72 8.64 -10.63
CA ASP A 162 -6.35 8.82 -11.08
C ASP A 162 -5.31 8.64 -9.96
N THR A 163 -5.75 8.45 -8.71
CA THR A 163 -4.86 8.38 -7.54
C THR A 163 -4.18 7.03 -7.40
N GLU A 164 -2.94 7.03 -6.91
CA GLU A 164 -2.12 5.83 -6.71
C GLU A 164 -1.52 5.80 -5.29
N LEU A 165 -1.56 4.64 -4.63
CA LEU A 165 -0.98 4.44 -3.31
C LEU A 165 -0.08 3.20 -3.31
N ARG A 166 1.17 3.35 -2.85
CA ARG A 166 2.10 2.25 -2.61
C ARG A 166 2.52 2.25 -1.15
N VAL A 167 2.27 1.15 -0.44
CA VAL A 167 2.68 0.95 0.96
C VAL A 167 3.65 -0.22 1.01
N ILE A 168 4.89 0.04 1.42
CA ILE A 168 6.00 -0.90 1.30
C ILE A 168 6.70 -1.02 2.66
N ASN A 169 6.98 -2.25 3.11
CA ASN A 169 7.76 -2.52 4.33
C ASN A 169 7.27 -1.72 5.56
N SER A 170 5.96 -1.53 5.69
CA SER A 170 5.37 -0.71 6.74
C SER A 170 4.57 -1.54 7.73
N THR A 171 4.40 -1.02 8.93
CA THR A 171 3.67 -1.68 10.02
C THR A 171 2.42 -0.90 10.38
N PHE A 172 1.31 -1.61 10.60
CA PHE A 172 0.07 -1.04 11.11
C PHE A 172 -0.43 -1.85 12.28
N ASP A 173 -0.83 -1.17 13.34
CA ASP A 173 -1.03 -1.83 14.62
C ASP A 173 -2.04 -1.10 15.51
N LYS A 174 -2.71 -1.88 16.38
CA LYS A 174 -3.60 -1.42 17.45
C LYS A 174 -4.65 -0.45 16.95
N ALA A 175 -5.70 -0.96 16.31
CA ALA A 175 -6.88 -0.14 16.09
C ALA A 175 -7.44 0.35 17.44
N PRO A 176 -8.00 1.57 17.51
CA PRO A 176 -8.62 2.07 18.74
C PRO A 176 -9.81 1.20 19.17
N HIS A 177 -9.93 0.93 20.48
CA HIS A 177 -11.09 0.23 21.04
C HIS A 177 -12.11 1.26 21.55
N ASP A 178 -12.80 1.92 20.63
CA ASP A 178 -13.86 2.88 20.94
C ASP A 178 -15.20 2.49 20.28
N GLU A 179 -16.24 3.25 20.58
CA GLU A 179 -17.59 3.08 20.01
C GLU A 179 -17.80 3.92 18.73
N LEU A 180 -16.82 4.75 18.36
CA LEU A 180 -16.99 5.85 17.40
C LEU A 180 -16.80 5.45 15.94
N GLY A 181 -16.35 4.22 15.63
CA GLY A 181 -16.18 3.83 14.24
C GLY A 181 -15.81 2.38 13.97
N LEU A 182 -15.85 2.05 12.68
CA LEU A 182 -15.24 0.86 12.11
C LEU A 182 -13.82 1.24 11.67
N HIS A 183 -12.85 1.10 12.57
CA HIS A 183 -11.47 1.48 12.29
C HIS A 183 -10.85 0.59 11.22
N HIS A 184 -10.05 1.19 10.35
CA HIS A 184 -9.38 0.48 9.28
C HIS A 184 -7.90 0.81 9.35
N LEU A 185 -7.05 -0.17 9.64
CA LEU A 185 -5.62 0.09 9.71
C LEU A 185 -5.11 0.68 8.38
N LEU A 186 -5.60 0.17 7.26
CA LEU A 186 -5.38 0.75 5.94
C LEU A 186 -6.70 0.84 5.16
N TYR A 187 -7.12 2.07 4.85
CA TYR A 187 -8.35 2.35 4.13
C TYR A 187 -8.11 3.04 2.79
N VAL A 188 -8.25 2.26 1.73
CA VAL A 188 -8.08 2.72 0.35
C VAL A 188 -9.45 2.97 -0.29
N GLY A 189 -9.70 4.23 -0.64
CA GLY A 189 -10.88 4.69 -1.36
C GLY A 189 -10.90 4.26 -2.83
N ARG A 190 -11.74 4.91 -3.63
CA ARG A 190 -11.90 4.63 -5.06
C ARG A 190 -10.76 5.28 -5.86
N ILE A 191 -9.63 4.59 -5.89
CA ILE A 191 -8.41 5.05 -6.58
C ILE A 191 -8.05 4.18 -7.79
N LYS A 192 -7.06 4.61 -8.57
CA LYS A 192 -6.56 3.89 -9.75
C LYS A 192 -5.84 2.60 -9.36
N HIS A 193 -4.85 2.72 -8.48
CA HIS A 193 -3.91 1.63 -8.18
C HIS A 193 -3.48 1.63 -6.73
N PHE A 194 -3.52 0.46 -6.11
CA PHE A 194 -3.05 0.21 -4.76
C PHE A 194 -2.05 -0.94 -4.74
N VAL A 195 -0.90 -0.70 -4.10
CA VAL A 195 0.12 -1.70 -3.82
C VAL A 195 0.36 -1.78 -2.31
N LEU A 196 0.32 -2.99 -1.77
CA LEU A 196 0.74 -3.32 -0.40
C LEU A 196 1.75 -4.46 -0.47
N GLU A 197 2.99 -4.17 -0.09
CA GLU A 197 4.10 -5.13 -0.19
C GLU A 197 4.95 -5.17 1.07
N GLY A 198 5.36 -6.37 1.50
CA GLY A 198 6.30 -6.55 2.61
C GLY A 198 5.80 -5.98 3.94
N SER A 199 4.52 -5.71 4.10
CA SER A 199 3.97 -4.98 5.22
C SER A 199 3.32 -5.91 6.25
N HIS A 200 3.23 -5.44 7.49
CA HIS A 200 2.67 -6.20 8.61
C HIS A 200 1.52 -5.43 9.25
N LEU A 201 0.35 -6.05 9.31
CA LEU A 201 -0.85 -5.46 9.91
C LEU A 201 -1.43 -6.43 10.94
N GLN A 202 -1.70 -5.94 12.16
CA GLN A 202 -2.17 -6.74 13.29
C GLN A 202 -3.03 -5.91 14.26
N ARG A 203 -3.72 -6.58 15.19
CA ARG A 203 -4.53 -5.95 16.25
C ARG A 203 -5.53 -4.93 15.72
N GLY A 204 -6.30 -5.32 14.70
CA GLY A 204 -7.47 -4.58 14.26
C GLY A 204 -8.64 -4.75 15.23
N TYR A 205 -9.69 -3.94 15.09
CA TYR A 205 -10.87 -4.00 15.95
C TYR A 205 -12.13 -3.57 15.18
N ARG A 206 -13.10 -4.49 15.06
CA ARG A 206 -14.43 -4.35 14.41
C ARG A 206 -14.45 -3.97 12.92
N GLY A 207 -13.51 -3.17 12.43
CA GLY A 207 -13.35 -2.82 11.02
C GLY A 207 -12.39 -3.77 10.32
N HIS A 208 -11.32 -3.24 9.71
CA HIS A 208 -10.48 -4.01 8.78
C HIS A 208 -9.00 -3.85 9.09
N LEU A 209 -8.20 -4.89 8.81
CA LEU A 209 -6.77 -4.66 8.62
C LEU A 209 -6.56 -3.89 7.31
N VAL A 210 -7.11 -4.39 6.20
CA VAL A 210 -7.05 -3.70 4.90
C VAL A 210 -8.43 -3.68 4.23
N LYS A 211 -8.89 -2.48 3.85
CA LYS A 211 -10.07 -2.28 3.00
C LYS A 211 -9.69 -1.49 1.76
N SER A 212 -9.97 -2.01 0.57
CA SER A 212 -9.63 -1.31 -0.68
C SER A 212 -10.74 -1.27 -1.72
N ARG A 213 -11.01 -0.07 -2.24
CA ARG A 213 -11.86 0.18 -3.42
C ARG A 213 -11.04 0.58 -4.65
N ALA A 214 -9.73 0.31 -4.69
CA ALA A 214 -8.93 0.61 -5.88
C ALA A 214 -9.35 -0.25 -7.08
N ARG A 215 -9.19 0.28 -8.31
CA ARG A 215 -9.47 -0.47 -9.55
C ARG A 215 -8.49 -1.63 -9.74
N LEU A 216 -7.21 -1.41 -9.41
CA LEU A 216 -6.15 -2.40 -9.41
C LEU A 216 -5.53 -2.50 -8.02
N ASN A 217 -5.43 -3.71 -7.49
CA ASN A 217 -4.89 -4.02 -6.17
C ASN A 217 -3.79 -5.07 -6.30
N GLU A 218 -2.63 -4.79 -5.76
CA GLU A 218 -1.50 -5.72 -5.66
C GLU A 218 -1.13 -5.88 -4.19
N VAL A 219 -1.55 -6.99 -3.58
CA VAL A 219 -1.29 -7.29 -2.17
C VAL A 219 -0.33 -8.47 -2.13
N ARG A 220 0.94 -8.22 -1.82
CA ARG A 220 1.99 -9.22 -1.96
C ARG A 220 2.91 -9.33 -0.75
N TYR A 221 3.26 -10.56 -0.40
CA TYR A 221 4.33 -10.83 0.57
C TYR A 221 4.13 -10.10 1.90
N ASN A 222 2.89 -10.05 2.39
CA ASN A 222 2.53 -9.39 3.66
C ASN A 222 2.24 -10.40 4.76
N LEU A 223 2.35 -9.93 6.00
CA LEU A 223 1.80 -10.59 7.18
C LEU A 223 0.57 -9.81 7.66
N LEU A 224 -0.63 -10.27 7.32
CA LEU A 224 -1.89 -9.72 7.79
C LEU A 224 -2.43 -10.65 8.88
N SER A 225 -1.88 -10.54 10.09
CA SER A 225 -2.18 -11.46 11.18
C SER A 225 -2.75 -10.69 12.35
N ASP A 226 -4.05 -10.82 12.58
CA ASP A 226 -4.75 -9.99 13.58
C ASP A 226 -4.24 -10.27 15.01
N GLY A 227 -3.77 -11.50 15.25
CA GLY A 227 -3.17 -11.94 16.51
C GLY A 227 -4.22 -12.14 17.62
N PRO A 228 -3.80 -12.61 18.80
CA PRO A 228 -4.71 -12.95 19.90
C PRO A 228 -5.41 -11.73 20.53
N GLU A 229 -4.84 -10.53 20.37
CA GLU A 229 -5.41 -9.27 20.86
C GLU A 229 -6.26 -8.56 19.81
N GLY A 230 -6.25 -9.04 18.56
CA GLY A 230 -7.06 -8.48 17.47
C GLY A 230 -8.48 -9.02 17.44
N ALA A 231 -9.39 -8.22 16.91
CA ALA A 231 -10.77 -8.59 16.61
C ALA A 231 -11.29 -7.82 15.37
N ALA A 232 -10.48 -7.76 14.31
CA ALA A 232 -10.90 -7.21 13.02
C ALA A 232 -12.11 -7.98 12.47
N SER A 233 -12.99 -7.30 11.74
CA SER A 233 -14.08 -7.96 11.00
C SER A 233 -13.57 -8.59 9.71
N TYR A 234 -12.60 -7.99 9.04
CA TYR A 234 -11.97 -8.60 7.87
C TYR A 234 -10.47 -8.32 7.91
N GLU A 235 -9.69 -9.33 7.57
CA GLU A 235 -8.25 -9.19 7.40
C GLU A 235 -7.94 -8.53 6.05
N LEU A 236 -8.73 -8.82 5.01
CA LEU A 236 -8.61 -8.16 3.70
C LEU A 236 -9.96 -8.08 3.00
N GLU A 237 -10.37 -6.89 2.57
CA GLU A 237 -11.61 -6.70 1.80
C GLU A 237 -11.40 -5.85 0.55
N PHE A 238 -11.95 -6.35 -0.57
CA PHE A 238 -12.16 -5.62 -1.82
C PHE A 238 -13.68 -5.42 -2.02
N PRO A 239 -14.31 -4.54 -1.24
CA PRO A 239 -15.77 -4.39 -1.21
C PRO A 239 -16.38 -4.18 -2.59
N GLU A 240 -15.77 -3.39 -3.48
CA GLU A 240 -16.32 -3.08 -4.81
C GLU A 240 -15.76 -3.95 -5.94
N GLY A 241 -15.05 -5.04 -5.61
CA GLY A 241 -14.37 -5.86 -6.60
C GLY A 241 -13.14 -5.15 -7.21
N GLY A 242 -13.06 -5.11 -8.54
CA GLY A 242 -11.89 -4.65 -9.28
C GLY A 242 -10.89 -5.77 -9.59
N VAL A 243 -9.71 -5.43 -10.09
CA VAL A 243 -8.63 -6.41 -10.27
C VAL A 243 -7.84 -6.49 -8.98
N ALA A 244 -7.74 -7.69 -8.40
CA ALA A 244 -7.01 -7.96 -7.17
C ALA A 244 -6.05 -9.14 -7.37
N VAL A 245 -4.75 -8.87 -7.23
CA VAL A 245 -3.66 -9.84 -7.25
C VAL A 245 -3.15 -9.99 -5.82
N VAL A 246 -3.45 -11.14 -5.20
CA VAL A 246 -3.10 -11.45 -3.82
C VAL A 246 -2.13 -12.63 -3.84
N THR A 247 -0.85 -12.36 -3.59
CA THR A 247 0.22 -13.35 -3.78
C THR A 247 1.19 -13.44 -2.61
N GLY A 248 1.47 -14.64 -2.12
CA GLY A 248 2.54 -14.83 -1.14
C GLY A 248 2.26 -14.25 0.25
N ASN A 249 0.99 -14.00 0.61
CA ASN A 249 0.64 -13.40 1.90
C ASN A 249 0.30 -14.46 2.94
N VAL A 250 0.63 -14.19 4.21
CA VAL A 250 0.02 -14.86 5.35
C VAL A 250 -1.11 -13.99 5.84
N ILE A 251 -2.33 -14.52 5.87
CA ILE A 251 -3.54 -13.79 6.27
C ILE A 251 -4.24 -14.61 7.36
N ALA A 252 -4.23 -14.12 8.59
CA ALA A 252 -4.66 -14.87 9.76
C ALA A 252 -5.74 -14.13 10.54
N GLN A 253 -6.91 -14.75 10.60
CA GLN A 253 -8.07 -14.30 11.35
C GLN A 253 -7.95 -14.69 12.82
N SER A 254 -8.23 -13.73 13.70
CA SER A 254 -8.28 -13.92 15.15
C SER A 254 -9.44 -14.82 15.57
N ALA A 255 -9.27 -15.56 16.66
CA ALA A 255 -10.35 -16.30 17.30
C ALA A 255 -11.45 -15.37 17.85
N ALA A 256 -11.13 -14.09 18.08
CA ALA A 256 -12.07 -13.07 18.55
C ALA A 256 -12.82 -12.34 17.43
N SER A 257 -12.51 -12.61 16.16
CA SER A 257 -13.16 -11.95 15.01
C SER A 257 -14.65 -12.30 14.93
N GLY A 258 -15.51 -11.27 15.00
CA GLY A 258 -16.96 -11.45 14.96
C GLY A 258 -17.49 -11.94 13.61
N ASN A 259 -16.82 -11.57 12.52
CA ASN A 259 -17.20 -11.93 11.15
C ASN A 259 -16.37 -13.12 10.64
N PRO A 260 -17.00 -14.16 10.06
CA PRO A 260 -16.28 -15.38 9.69
C PRO A 260 -15.49 -15.24 8.38
N VAL A 261 -15.65 -14.13 7.65
CA VAL A 261 -15.01 -13.94 6.36
C VAL A 261 -13.59 -13.42 6.55
N VAL A 262 -12.60 -14.15 6.03
CA VAL A 262 -11.20 -13.72 6.07
C VAL A 262 -10.91 -12.73 4.94
N ILE A 263 -11.27 -13.12 3.71
CA ILE A 263 -11.13 -12.28 2.53
C ILE A 263 -12.50 -12.05 1.89
N GLY A 264 -12.91 -10.78 1.79
CA GLY A 264 -14.15 -10.38 1.12
C GLY A 264 -13.92 -9.81 -0.28
N TYR A 265 -14.76 -10.16 -1.24
CA TYR A 265 -14.71 -9.65 -2.61
C TYR A 265 -16.10 -9.33 -3.16
N GLY A 266 -16.34 -8.06 -3.51
CA GLY A 266 -17.60 -7.62 -4.12
C GLY A 266 -18.77 -7.46 -3.15
N ALA A 267 -18.53 -7.32 -1.85
CA ALA A 267 -19.57 -7.18 -0.83
C ALA A 267 -20.47 -5.93 -1.03
N GLU A 268 -19.90 -4.86 -1.59
CA GLU A 268 -20.57 -3.63 -1.99
C GLU A 268 -20.70 -3.65 -3.52
N ALA A 269 -21.89 -3.44 -4.08
CA ALA A 269 -22.11 -3.54 -5.52
C ALA A 269 -21.29 -2.48 -6.29
N GLY A 270 -20.08 -2.86 -6.72
CA GLY A 270 -19.16 -2.02 -7.46
C GLY A 270 -19.42 -2.11 -8.96
N ASN A 271 -19.59 -0.96 -9.63
CA ASN A 271 -19.71 -0.92 -11.09
C ASN A 271 -18.33 -0.90 -11.76
N ARG A 272 -17.52 -1.94 -11.55
CA ARG A 272 -16.19 -2.06 -12.16
C ARG A 272 -16.30 -2.77 -13.52
N PRO A 273 -15.68 -2.24 -14.58
CA PRO A 273 -15.75 -2.84 -15.92
C PRO A 273 -15.02 -4.20 -15.99
N VAL A 274 -14.01 -4.38 -15.15
CA VAL A 274 -13.21 -5.61 -15.06
C VAL A 274 -13.12 -6.02 -13.61
N ASN A 275 -13.49 -7.27 -13.32
CA ASN A 275 -13.43 -7.88 -11.99
C ASN A 275 -12.64 -9.18 -12.09
N ARG A 276 -11.50 -9.21 -11.41
CA ARG A 276 -10.63 -10.38 -11.34
C ARG A 276 -10.08 -10.53 -9.94
N LEU A 277 -10.19 -11.71 -9.37
CA LEU A 277 -9.58 -12.06 -8.08
C LEU A 277 -8.60 -13.22 -8.29
N PHE A 278 -7.31 -12.92 -8.18
CA PHE A 278 -6.22 -13.89 -8.29
C PHE A 278 -5.60 -14.11 -6.91
N LEU A 279 -5.78 -15.31 -6.33
CA LEU A 279 -5.09 -15.72 -5.11
C LEU A 279 -4.07 -16.79 -5.43
N SER A 280 -2.80 -16.51 -5.19
CA SER A 280 -1.73 -17.48 -5.44
C SER A 280 -0.74 -17.57 -4.30
N HIS A 281 -0.40 -18.80 -3.90
CA HIS A 281 0.61 -19.03 -2.87
C HIS A 281 0.36 -18.21 -1.59
N ASN A 282 -0.89 -18.05 -1.15
CA ASN A 282 -1.18 -17.45 0.16
C ASN A 282 -1.36 -18.54 1.22
N THR A 283 -1.12 -18.20 2.47
CA THR A 283 -1.49 -19.03 3.63
C THR A 283 -2.60 -18.31 4.38
N LEU A 284 -3.81 -18.88 4.35
CA LEU A 284 -5.01 -18.33 4.98
C LEU A 284 -5.31 -19.10 6.26
N ILE A 285 -5.41 -18.42 7.40
CA ILE A 285 -5.45 -19.06 8.72
C ILE A 285 -6.69 -18.59 9.47
N ASN A 286 -7.42 -19.54 10.04
CA ASN A 286 -8.46 -19.28 11.03
C ASN A 286 -7.99 -19.81 12.39
N LYS A 287 -7.83 -18.91 13.38
CA LYS A 287 -7.42 -19.28 14.73
C LYS A 287 -8.59 -19.69 15.63
N GLY A 288 -9.83 -19.40 15.21
CA GLY A 288 -11.04 -19.72 15.96
C GLY A 288 -11.57 -21.13 15.70
N ILE A 289 -12.45 -21.61 16.60
CA ILE A 289 -13.18 -22.86 16.42
C ILE A 289 -14.38 -22.72 15.47
N ARG A 290 -14.90 -21.50 15.31
CA ARG A 290 -15.98 -21.22 14.36
C ARG A 290 -15.43 -21.38 12.94
N PRO A 291 -16.08 -22.14 12.04
CA PRO A 291 -15.63 -22.25 10.66
C PRO A 291 -15.54 -20.87 9.99
N ALA A 292 -14.40 -20.59 9.36
CA ALA A 292 -14.22 -19.39 8.54
C ALA A 292 -14.74 -19.58 7.12
N TRP A 293 -15.09 -18.48 6.47
CA TRP A 293 -15.07 -18.35 5.01
C TRP A 293 -13.72 -17.73 4.63
N PHE A 294 -12.76 -18.56 4.23
CA PHE A 294 -11.43 -18.07 3.86
C PHE A 294 -11.48 -17.06 2.72
N VAL A 295 -12.39 -17.26 1.76
CA VAL A 295 -12.76 -16.26 0.77
C VAL A 295 -14.27 -16.30 0.56
N ARG A 296 -14.90 -15.12 0.55
CA ARG A 296 -16.30 -14.96 0.14
C ARG A 296 -16.39 -13.95 -1.00
N ALA A 297 -16.97 -14.39 -2.11
CA ALA A 297 -17.35 -13.53 -3.23
C ALA A 297 -18.88 -13.37 -3.25
N TRP A 298 -19.37 -12.13 -3.33
CA TRP A 298 -20.81 -11.82 -3.47
C TRP A 298 -21.18 -11.78 -4.94
N THR A 299 -21.30 -12.97 -5.53
CA THR A 299 -21.51 -13.17 -6.98
C THR A 299 -22.79 -12.54 -7.50
N ASP A 300 -23.81 -12.40 -6.64
CA ASP A 300 -25.07 -11.72 -6.92
C ASP A 300 -24.89 -10.20 -7.15
N LYS A 301 -23.78 -9.63 -6.68
CA LYS A 301 -23.42 -8.21 -6.82
C LYS A 301 -22.30 -7.96 -7.83
N LEU A 302 -21.74 -9.02 -8.40
CA LEU A 302 -20.62 -8.98 -9.33
C LEU A 302 -21.10 -9.23 -10.77
N PRO A 303 -20.48 -8.61 -11.78
CA PRO A 303 -20.81 -8.89 -13.18
C PRO A 303 -20.57 -10.36 -13.55
N ALA A 304 -21.35 -10.90 -14.49
CA ALA A 304 -21.24 -12.29 -14.92
C ALA A 304 -19.85 -12.68 -15.47
N GLY A 305 -19.09 -11.72 -16.01
CA GLY A 305 -17.73 -11.92 -16.50
C GLY A 305 -16.64 -11.86 -15.41
N THR A 306 -17.00 -11.93 -14.13
CA THR A 306 -16.04 -11.91 -13.02
C THR A 306 -15.20 -13.17 -13.02
N GLU A 307 -13.88 -13.00 -13.02
CA GLU A 307 -12.92 -14.10 -12.98
C GLU A 307 -12.38 -14.27 -11.55
N ILE A 308 -12.50 -15.46 -10.99
CA ILE A 308 -11.89 -15.80 -9.70
C ILE A 308 -11.01 -17.02 -9.92
N VAL A 309 -9.72 -16.89 -9.59
CA VAL A 309 -8.76 -17.97 -9.73
C VAL A 309 -7.92 -18.11 -8.48
N THR A 310 -7.77 -19.36 -8.05
CA THR A 310 -6.92 -19.71 -6.92
C THR A 310 -5.90 -20.76 -7.33
N ARG A 311 -4.64 -20.55 -6.94
CA ARG A 311 -3.51 -21.45 -7.21
C ARG A 311 -2.66 -21.64 -5.96
N ASN A 312 -2.39 -22.89 -5.58
CA ASN A 312 -1.33 -23.21 -4.62
C ASN A 312 -1.46 -22.48 -3.27
N ASN A 313 -2.67 -22.17 -2.81
CA ASN A 313 -2.87 -21.57 -1.49
C ASN A 313 -2.97 -22.65 -0.41
N LEU A 314 -2.61 -22.30 0.82
CA LEU A 314 -2.86 -23.10 2.01
C LEU A 314 -3.98 -22.48 2.82
N THR A 315 -4.81 -23.36 3.39
CA THR A 315 -5.76 -23.01 4.44
C THR A 315 -5.39 -23.77 5.70
N VAL A 316 -5.50 -23.11 6.85
CA VAL A 316 -5.12 -23.68 8.15
C VAL A 316 -6.24 -23.39 9.14
N GLY A 317 -6.75 -24.43 9.79
CA GLY A 317 -7.89 -24.31 10.71
C GLY A 317 -9.24 -24.60 10.06
N PHE A 318 -10.31 -24.49 10.84
CA PHE A 318 -11.66 -24.84 10.38
C PHE A 318 -12.22 -23.80 9.43
N GLY A 319 -12.72 -24.22 8.26
CA GLY A 319 -13.38 -23.30 7.35
C GLY A 319 -13.64 -23.87 5.96
N LEU A 320 -14.27 -23.05 5.13
CA LEU A 320 -14.55 -23.32 3.74
C LEU A 320 -13.75 -22.35 2.88
N PHE A 321 -13.18 -22.88 1.79
CA PHE A 321 -12.46 -22.08 0.81
C PHE A 321 -13.05 -22.26 -0.59
N THR A 322 -12.66 -23.29 -1.34
CA THR A 322 -13.02 -23.44 -2.75
C THR A 322 -14.36 -24.13 -3.00
N LEU A 323 -15.02 -24.67 -1.97
CA LEU A 323 -16.29 -25.39 -2.13
C LEU A 323 -17.45 -24.46 -2.53
N LEU A 324 -17.47 -23.23 -2.01
CA LEU A 324 -18.51 -22.23 -2.24
C LEU A 324 -18.01 -21.00 -3.02
N LEU A 325 -16.73 -21.00 -3.39
CA LEU A 325 -16.14 -19.97 -4.22
C LEU A 325 -16.27 -20.42 -5.68
N PRO A 326 -16.90 -19.65 -6.58
CA PRO A 326 -16.89 -19.99 -8.00
C PRO A 326 -15.53 -19.66 -8.62
N GLY A 327 -15.28 -20.26 -9.78
CA GLY A 327 -14.09 -19.97 -10.58
C GLY A 327 -13.20 -21.19 -10.75
N ASP A 328 -11.92 -20.94 -11.04
CA ASP A 328 -10.93 -21.99 -11.29
C ASP A 328 -10.00 -22.15 -10.06
N HIS A 329 -10.06 -23.32 -9.44
CA HIS A 329 -9.34 -23.60 -8.20
C HIS A 329 -8.47 -24.84 -8.33
N ARG A 330 -7.14 -24.68 -8.19
CA ARG A 330 -6.17 -25.78 -8.35
C ARG A 330 -5.01 -25.68 -7.38
N GLY A 331 -4.53 -26.83 -6.92
CA GLY A 331 -3.35 -26.92 -6.06
C GLY A 331 -3.51 -26.32 -4.67
N ASN A 332 -4.74 -25.98 -4.25
CA ASN A 332 -4.98 -25.50 -2.89
C ASN A 332 -5.10 -26.69 -1.94
N TYR A 333 -4.52 -26.56 -0.74
CA TYR A 333 -4.54 -27.62 0.27
C TYR A 333 -4.97 -27.07 1.63
N MET A 334 -5.49 -27.97 2.46
CA MET A 334 -5.91 -27.67 3.82
C MET A 334 -5.00 -28.39 4.80
N LEU A 335 -4.61 -27.69 5.85
CA LEU A 335 -3.87 -28.19 7.00
C LEU A 335 -4.74 -28.08 8.26
N PRO A 336 -4.52 -28.97 9.25
CA PRO A 336 -5.26 -28.93 10.50
C PRO A 336 -4.96 -27.63 11.28
N PRO A 337 -5.84 -27.25 12.24
CA PRO A 337 -5.55 -26.17 13.17
C PRO A 337 -4.16 -26.31 13.81
N GLY A 338 -3.40 -25.21 13.90
CA GLY A 338 -2.09 -25.18 14.53
C GLY A 338 -0.92 -25.72 13.69
N ALA A 339 -1.14 -26.17 12.46
CA ALA A 339 -0.06 -26.61 11.58
C ALA A 339 0.91 -25.48 11.14
N ILE A 340 0.44 -24.24 11.17
CA ILE A 340 1.17 -23.00 10.90
C ILE A 340 0.66 -21.99 11.93
N ASP A 341 1.57 -21.31 12.63
CA ASP A 341 1.24 -20.38 13.71
C ASP A 341 2.00 -19.06 13.55
N PRO A 342 1.35 -18.02 12.98
CA PRO A 342 1.99 -16.73 12.77
C PRO A 342 2.34 -16.00 14.08
N ASP A 343 1.66 -16.31 15.18
CA ASP A 343 1.95 -15.73 16.50
C ASP A 343 3.33 -16.16 17.02
N LYS A 344 3.85 -17.28 16.50
CA LYS A 344 5.19 -17.83 16.80
C LYS A 344 6.18 -17.63 15.64
N LEU A 345 5.79 -16.90 14.59
CA LEU A 345 6.53 -16.78 13.33
C LEU A 345 6.82 -18.12 12.64
N GLU A 346 5.97 -19.12 12.88
CA GLU A 346 5.97 -20.39 12.16
C GLU A 346 5.11 -20.22 10.90
N LEU A 347 5.69 -19.64 9.83
CA LEU A 347 4.93 -19.20 8.64
C LEU A 347 4.93 -20.18 7.46
N ALA A 348 5.64 -21.31 7.59
CA ALA A 348 5.80 -22.30 6.53
C ALA A 348 5.36 -23.70 6.99
N PRO A 349 4.90 -24.57 6.08
CA PRO A 349 4.79 -26.00 6.38
C PRO A 349 6.12 -26.59 6.82
N ALA A 350 6.06 -27.63 7.66
CA ALA A 350 7.24 -28.36 8.12
C ALA A 350 8.16 -28.80 6.96
N PRO A 351 9.49 -28.87 7.17
CA PRO A 351 10.46 -29.28 6.15
C PRO A 351 10.14 -30.64 5.49
N ASP A 352 9.55 -31.56 6.22
CA ASP A 352 9.17 -32.91 5.78
C ASP A 352 7.70 -33.02 5.33
N SER A 353 7.00 -31.89 5.18
CA SER A 353 5.61 -31.85 4.75
C SER A 353 5.40 -32.55 3.40
N TRP A 354 4.39 -33.41 3.33
CA TRP A 354 3.96 -34.11 2.11
C TRP A 354 3.49 -33.17 0.97
N LEU A 355 3.31 -31.88 1.28
CA LEU A 355 2.94 -30.82 0.34
C LEU A 355 4.10 -30.37 -0.54
N ARG A 356 5.35 -30.61 -0.13
CA ARG A 356 6.51 -30.21 -0.92
C ARG A 356 6.50 -30.93 -2.27
N GLY A 357 6.63 -30.16 -3.34
CA GLY A 357 6.56 -30.63 -4.72
C GLY A 357 5.14 -30.80 -5.27
N ARG A 358 4.09 -30.59 -4.45
CA ARG A 358 2.70 -30.72 -4.88
C ARG A 358 2.13 -29.37 -5.30
N LEU A 359 2.35 -28.99 -6.56
CA LEU A 359 1.80 -27.76 -7.11
C LEU A 359 1.00 -28.01 -8.36
N SER A 360 0.03 -27.13 -8.55
CA SER A 360 -0.46 -26.86 -9.89
C SER A 360 0.44 -25.82 -10.54
N ARG A 361 0.74 -25.98 -11.83
CA ARG A 361 1.47 -24.95 -12.58
C ARG A 361 0.73 -23.63 -12.41
N ALA A 362 1.39 -22.67 -11.75
CA ALA A 362 0.88 -21.31 -11.63
C ALA A 362 1.18 -20.62 -12.97
N GLU A 363 0.30 -20.82 -13.94
CA GLU A 363 0.39 -20.17 -15.24
C GLU A 363 0.35 -18.64 -15.09
N THR A 364 0.97 -17.95 -16.04
CA THR A 364 0.68 -16.53 -16.27
C THR A 364 -0.77 -16.43 -16.74
N LEU A 365 -1.67 -15.94 -15.88
CA LEU A 365 -3.08 -15.78 -16.22
C LEU A 365 -3.36 -14.34 -16.62
N GLY A 366 -3.82 -14.15 -17.87
CA GLY A 366 -4.13 -12.82 -18.41
C GLY A 366 -2.94 -11.84 -18.35
N GLY A 367 -1.70 -12.33 -18.49
CA GLY A 367 -0.47 -11.53 -18.38
C GLY A 367 0.04 -11.31 -16.95
N THR A 368 -0.64 -11.83 -15.92
CA THR A 368 -0.24 -11.73 -14.51
C THR A 368 0.52 -12.97 -14.07
N GLU A 369 1.75 -12.79 -13.57
CA GLU A 369 2.54 -13.87 -12.98
C GLU A 369 2.05 -14.21 -11.57
N LEU A 370 1.68 -15.48 -11.35
CA LEU A 370 1.13 -15.98 -10.09
C LEU A 370 2.15 -16.74 -9.23
N ALA A 371 3.37 -16.91 -9.73
CA ALA A 371 4.46 -17.43 -8.93
C ALA A 371 5.03 -16.31 -8.05
N PRO A 372 5.23 -16.52 -6.73
CA PRO A 372 5.83 -15.52 -5.88
C PRO A 372 7.31 -15.39 -6.23
N ARG A 373 7.81 -14.15 -6.16
CA ARG A 373 9.22 -13.81 -6.40
C ARG A 373 9.95 -13.42 -5.10
N ALA A 374 9.22 -13.36 -4.00
CA ALA A 374 9.73 -13.04 -2.69
C ALA A 374 8.85 -13.69 -1.61
N GLU A 375 9.34 -13.65 -0.38
CA GLU A 375 8.62 -14.00 0.85
C GLU A 375 8.61 -12.79 1.78
N PHE A 376 7.67 -12.76 2.73
CA PHE A 376 7.67 -11.74 3.79
C PHE A 376 8.89 -11.90 4.71
N ALA A 377 9.49 -10.77 5.09
CA ALA A 377 10.55 -10.71 6.08
C ALA A 377 10.09 -9.89 7.30
N PHE A 378 10.20 -10.47 8.50
CA PHE A 378 9.74 -9.88 9.75
C PHE A 378 10.71 -8.81 10.26
N PRO A 379 10.28 -7.66 10.83
CA PRO A 379 8.90 -7.30 11.18
C PRO A 379 8.09 -6.65 10.05
N ALA A 380 8.76 -6.17 9.01
CA ALA A 380 8.19 -5.72 7.74
C ALA A 380 9.34 -5.68 6.72
N GLY A 381 9.14 -6.24 5.53
CA GLY A 381 10.14 -6.42 4.52
C GLY A 381 9.79 -7.55 3.56
N THR A 382 10.62 -7.72 2.54
CA THR A 382 10.59 -8.90 1.67
C THR A 382 11.98 -9.51 1.56
N GLN A 383 12.03 -10.83 1.39
CA GLN A 383 13.23 -11.57 0.99
C GLN A 383 13.00 -12.11 -0.42
N PRO A 384 13.85 -11.75 -1.41
CA PRO A 384 13.76 -12.35 -2.75
C PRO A 384 13.91 -13.87 -2.71
N LEU A 385 13.07 -14.56 -3.48
CA LEU A 385 13.17 -16.00 -3.67
C LEU A 385 14.18 -16.32 -4.77
N SER A 386 15.25 -17.04 -4.43
CA SER A 386 15.95 -17.87 -5.41
C SER A 386 15.02 -19.01 -5.81
N GLN A 387 14.91 -19.38 -7.10
CA GLN A 387 14.04 -20.48 -7.54
C GLN A 387 14.26 -21.72 -6.66
N PRO A 388 13.30 -22.08 -5.77
CA PRO A 388 13.49 -23.19 -4.86
C PRO A 388 13.56 -24.49 -5.68
N PRO A 389 14.40 -25.46 -5.28
CA PRO A 389 14.51 -26.73 -5.97
C PRO A 389 13.19 -27.51 -5.93
N VAL A 390 12.42 -27.33 -4.85
CA VAL A 390 11.09 -27.91 -4.66
C VAL A 390 10.19 -26.84 -4.08
N TRP A 391 9.24 -26.40 -4.90
CA TRP A 391 8.21 -25.46 -4.51
C TRP A 391 7.14 -26.15 -3.62
N THR A 392 6.41 -25.37 -2.83
CA THR A 392 5.28 -25.83 -2.00
C THR A 392 4.12 -24.82 -2.07
N PRO A 393 2.85 -25.29 -1.96
CA PRO A 393 1.73 -24.40 -1.71
C PRO A 393 1.94 -23.55 -0.45
N GLY A 394 1.35 -22.35 -0.44
CA GLY A 394 1.43 -21.40 0.67
C GLY A 394 2.43 -20.26 0.45
N ALA A 395 2.44 -19.32 1.40
CA ALA A 395 3.23 -18.08 1.33
C ALA A 395 4.74 -18.27 1.37
N PHE A 396 5.21 -19.33 2.02
CA PHE A 396 6.62 -19.61 2.24
C PHE A 396 7.03 -20.93 1.58
N GLN A 397 8.12 -20.86 0.85
CA GLN A 397 8.86 -21.93 0.19
C GLN A 397 9.98 -22.47 1.09
N GLY A 398 10.61 -21.59 1.87
CA GLY A 398 11.62 -21.93 2.89
C GLY A 398 11.03 -22.52 4.18
N SER A 399 11.89 -22.85 5.15
CA SER A 399 11.51 -23.35 6.48
C SER A 399 11.62 -22.32 7.60
N GLY A 400 12.04 -21.09 7.30
CA GLY A 400 12.22 -20.03 8.28
C GLY A 400 11.85 -18.68 7.71
N VAL A 401 11.55 -17.74 8.61
CA VAL A 401 11.20 -16.36 8.25
C VAL A 401 12.47 -15.51 8.29
N ALA A 402 12.73 -14.76 7.22
CA ALA A 402 13.80 -13.79 7.23
C ALA A 402 13.55 -12.70 8.29
N LEU A 403 14.60 -12.30 8.98
CA LEU A 403 14.57 -11.07 9.77
C LEU A 403 15.03 -9.91 8.89
N HIS A 404 14.11 -9.01 8.56
CA HIS A 404 14.43 -7.76 7.92
C HIS A 404 15.08 -6.83 8.93
N ARG A 405 16.34 -6.45 8.66
CA ARG A 405 16.99 -5.34 9.35
C ARG A 405 16.84 -4.11 8.46
N PRO A 406 16.22 -3.03 8.94
CA PRO A 406 16.29 -1.75 8.25
C PRO A 406 17.77 -1.43 8.01
N ALA A 407 18.11 -0.97 6.80
CA ALA A 407 19.48 -0.49 6.56
C ALA A 407 19.80 0.63 7.56
N ASP A 408 21.00 0.63 8.12
CA ASP A 408 21.53 1.78 8.86
C ASP A 408 21.50 2.98 7.90
N ARG A 409 20.64 3.97 8.16
CA ARG A 409 20.40 5.13 7.29
C ARG A 409 20.58 6.44 8.01
#